data_AF-A0A7V3K3M2-F1
#
_entry.id   AF-A0A7V3K3M2-F1
#
_cell.length_a   1.000
_cell.length_b   1.000
_cell.length_c   1.000
_cell.angle_alpha   90.00
_cell.angle_beta   90.00
_cell.angle_gamma   90.00
#
_symmetry.space_group_name_H-M   'P 1'
#
loop_
_entity.id
_entity.type
_entity.pdbx_description
1 polymer ?
#
loop_
_entity_poly.entity_id
_entity_poly.type
_entity_poly.pdbx_seq_one_letter_code
_entity_poly.pdbx_strand_id
1 'polypeptide(L)' 'AALALARRVGARVAILKERSPSCGSHVVYDGTFQRRLIPGQGLTALALRSAGLQVFSEEDWDEALFHKR' A
#
# COMPACT_ATOMS: atom_id res chain seq x y z
N ALA A 1 4.43 8.74 9.72
CA ALA A 1 3.57 9.88 9.30
C ALA A 1 2.21 9.42 8.77
N ALA A 2 2.14 8.62 7.69
CA ALA A 2 0.88 8.21 7.05
C ALA A 2 -0.13 7.53 7.99
N LEU A 3 0.30 6.56 8.81
CA LEU A 3 -0.59 5.89 9.76
C LEU A 3 -1.20 6.85 10.80
N ALA A 4 -0.41 7.80 11.30
CA ALA A 4 -0.90 8.79 12.26
C ALA A 4 -1.97 9.69 11.64
N LEU A 5 -1.76 10.14 10.39
CA LEU A 5 -2.75 10.89 9.64
C LEU A 5 -4.01 10.07 9.38
N ALA A 6 -3.86 8.83 8.93
CA ALA A 6 -4.97 7.92 8.67
C ALA A 6 -5.86 7.72 9.91
N ARG A 7 -5.26 7.53 11.08
CA ARG A 7 -5.98 7.47 12.36
C ARG A 7 -6.70 8.78 12.68
N ARG A 8 -6.01 9.92 12.52
CA ARG A 8 -6.55 11.25 12.82
C ARG A 8 -7.79 11.60 11.98
N VAL A 9 -7.80 11.21 10.71
CA VAL A 9 -8.94 11.50 9.81
C VAL A 9 -9.96 10.37 9.76
N GLY A 10 -9.76 9.29 10.52
CA GLY A 10 -10.64 8.13 10.50
C GLY A 10 -10.65 7.37 9.17
N ALA A 11 -9.53 7.40 8.41
CA ALA A 11 -9.41 6.66 7.17
C ALA A 11 -9.60 5.16 7.40
N ARG A 12 -10.16 4.49 6.39
CA ARG A 12 -10.34 3.02 6.34
C ARG A 12 -9.64 2.40 5.14
N VAL A 13 -9.41 3.21 4.11
CA VAL A 13 -8.80 2.81 2.84
C VAL A 13 -7.61 3.72 2.56
N ALA A 14 -6.55 3.16 1.98
CA ALA A 14 -5.42 3.89 1.42
C ALA A 14 -5.11 3.39 0.01
N ILE A 15 -5.01 4.31 -0.95
CA ILE A 15 -4.54 4.02 -2.32
C ILE A 15 -3.09 4.48 -2.40
N LEU A 16 -2.19 3.59 -2.76
CA LEU A 16 -0.74 3.78 -2.69
C LEU A 16 -0.06 3.49 -4.03
N LYS A 17 0.97 4.27 -4.35
CA LYS A 17 1.81 4.07 -5.56
C LYS A 17 2.52 2.71 -5.51
N GLU A 18 2.30 1.86 -6.50
CA GLU A 18 2.90 0.52 -6.60
C GLU A 18 4.42 0.59 -6.82
N ARG A 19 5.11 -0.51 -6.45
CA ARG A 19 6.56 -0.78 -6.66
C ARG A 19 7.49 0.04 -5.77
N SER A 20 6.97 1.05 -5.08
CA SER A 20 7.73 1.86 -4.13
C SER A 20 8.18 1.01 -2.92
N PRO A 21 9.42 1.14 -2.45
CA PRO A 21 9.89 0.43 -1.24
C PRO A 21 9.12 0.84 0.03
N SER A 22 8.37 1.95 -0.01
CA SER A 22 7.50 2.39 1.08
C SER A 22 6.03 2.07 0.81
N CYS A 23 5.56 2.30 -0.42
CA CYS A 23 4.13 2.32 -0.73
C CYS A 23 3.63 1.11 -1.52
N GLY A 24 4.53 0.29 -2.10
CA GLY A 24 4.16 -0.87 -2.91
C GLY A 24 3.30 -1.85 -2.11
N SER A 25 2.25 -2.36 -2.73
CA SER A 25 1.20 -3.14 -2.05
C SER A 25 1.22 -4.63 -2.43
N HIS A 26 1.74 -4.94 -3.62
CA HIS A 26 1.90 -6.30 -4.14
C HIS A 26 3.36 -6.66 -4.41
N VAL A 27 4.13 -5.71 -4.92
CA VAL A 27 5.53 -5.90 -5.32
C VAL A 27 6.42 -4.73 -4.91
N VAL A 28 7.70 -5.01 -4.70
CA VAL A 28 8.72 -4.00 -4.44
C VAL A 28 10.00 -4.34 -5.23
N TYR A 29 10.87 -3.37 -5.42
CA TYR A 29 12.20 -3.65 -5.95
C TYR A 29 13.02 -4.48 -4.97
N ASP A 30 13.82 -5.41 -5.51
CA ASP A 30 14.64 -6.34 -4.73
C ASP A 30 15.87 -5.72 -4.03
N GLY A 31 16.08 -4.40 -4.19
CA GLY A 31 17.19 -3.68 -3.58
C GLY A 31 18.54 -3.84 -4.29
N THR A 32 18.62 -4.61 -5.38
CA THR A 32 19.88 -4.83 -6.13
C THR A 32 20.19 -3.74 -7.15
N PHE A 33 19.28 -2.76 -7.31
CA PHE A 33 19.34 -1.71 -8.34
C PHE A 33 19.30 -2.22 -9.79
N GLN A 34 18.93 -3.48 -10.01
CA GLN A 34 18.75 -4.09 -11.33
C GLN A 34 17.32 -3.93 -11.89
N ARG A 35 16.49 -3.11 -11.23
CA ARG A 35 15.06 -2.91 -11.53
C ARG A 35 14.22 -4.19 -11.50
N ARG A 36 14.67 -5.20 -10.77
CA ARG A 36 13.91 -6.44 -10.57
C ARG A 36 12.85 -6.24 -9.50
N LEU A 37 11.62 -6.66 -9.82
CA LEU A 37 10.49 -6.66 -8.89
C LEU A 37 10.38 -8.04 -8.24
N ILE A 38 10.04 -8.04 -6.96
CA ILE A 38 9.75 -9.23 -6.17
C ILE A 38 8.41 -9.06 -5.44
N PRO A 39 7.67 -10.16 -5.18
CA PRO A 39 6.50 -10.11 -4.29
C PRO A 39 6.90 -9.54 -2.93
N GLY A 40 6.10 -8.61 -2.41
CA GLY A 40 6.39 -7.95 -1.15
C GLY A 40 5.67 -6.62 -1.01
N GLN A 41 5.73 -6.04 0.19
CA GLN A 41 5.04 -4.80 0.51
C GLN A 41 6.03 -3.78 1.04
N GLY A 42 5.83 -2.51 0.66
CA GLY A 42 6.56 -1.41 1.24
C GLY A 42 6.17 -1.18 2.70
N LEU A 43 7.07 -0.54 3.45
CA LEU A 43 6.91 -0.38 4.91
C LEU A 43 5.65 0.42 5.30
N THR A 44 5.25 1.41 4.50
CA THR A 44 4.01 2.16 4.73
C THR A 44 2.79 1.31 4.44
N ALA A 45 2.78 0.55 3.34
CA ALA A 45 1.69 -0.36 3.01
C ALA A 45 1.49 -1.40 4.12
N LEU A 46 2.58 -2.02 4.58
CA LEU A 46 2.57 -2.98 5.68
C LEU A 46 2.02 -2.36 6.97
N ALA A 47 2.49 -1.16 7.34
CA ALA A 47 2.04 -0.49 8.57
C ALA A 47 0.54 -0.12 8.54
N LEU A 48 0.03 0.32 7.39
CA LEU A 48 -1.38 0.65 7.23
C LEU A 48 -2.27 -0.61 7.24
N ARG A 49 -1.88 -1.66 6.52
CA ARG A 49 -2.56 -2.97 6.57
C ARG A 49 -2.59 -3.55 7.98
N SER A 50 -1.45 -3.53 8.66
CA SER A 50 -1.34 -4.02 10.05
C SER A 50 -2.19 -3.23 11.04
N ALA A 51 -2.52 -1.97 10.73
CA ALA A 51 -3.42 -1.13 11.51
C ALA A 51 -4.91 -1.33 11.16
N GLY A 52 -5.24 -2.29 10.29
CA GLY A 52 -6.61 -2.61 9.90
C GLY A 52 -7.17 -1.76 8.76
N LEU A 53 -6.33 -1.01 8.05
CA LEU A 53 -6.76 -0.34 6.82
C LEU A 53 -6.71 -1.28 5.63
N GLN A 54 -7.65 -1.10 4.72
CA GLN A 54 -7.55 -1.68 3.39
C GLN A 54 -6.57 -0.85 2.57
N VAL A 55 -5.64 -1.53 1.93
CA VAL A 55 -4.61 -0.90 1.14
C VAL A 55 -4.71 -1.45 -0.27
N PHE A 56 -4.76 -0.55 -1.23
CA PHE A 56 -4.84 -0.84 -2.65
C PHE A 56 -3.70 -0.13 -3.37
N SER A 57 -3.22 -0.71 -4.44
CA SER A 57 -2.44 -0.01 -5.45
C SER A 57 -3.35 0.92 -6.27
N GLU A 58 -2.76 1.95 -6.90
CA GLU A 58 -3.38 2.64 -8.03
C GLU A 58 -3.59 1.77 -9.27
N GLU A 59 -3.14 0.52 -9.27
CA GLU A 59 -3.42 -0.50 -10.29
C GLU A 59 -4.69 -1.33 -9.94
N ASP A 60 -5.19 -1.25 -8.70
CA ASP A 60 -6.32 -2.05 -8.19
C ASP A 60 -7.66 -1.28 -8.24
N TRP A 61 -7.88 -0.42 -9.25
CA TRP A 61 -9.03 0.50 -9.27
C TRP A 61 -10.38 -0.20 -9.12
N ASP A 62 -10.59 -1.32 -9.80
CA ASP A 62 -11.84 -2.07 -9.71
C ASP A 62 -12.06 -2.60 -8.29
N GLU A 63 -11.03 -3.20 -7.69
CA GLU A 63 -11.12 -3.73 -6.32
C GLU A 63 -11.38 -2.61 -5.30
N ALA A 64 -10.73 -1.45 -5.47
CA ALA A 64 -10.90 -0.29 -4.62
C ALA A 64 -12.30 0.34 -4.74
N LEU A 65 -12.88 0.40 -5.94
CA LEU A 65 -14.20 0.99 -6.20
C LEU A 65 -15.35 0.08 -5.76
N PHE A 66 -15.19 -1.23 -5.94
CA PHE A 66 -16.21 -2.21 -5.57
C PHE A 66 -15.99 -2.80 -4.18
N HIS A 67 -15.07 -2.23 -3.41
CA HIS A 67 -14.84 -2.61 -2.03
C HIS A 67 -16.08 -2.32 -1.18
N LYS A 68 -16.92 -3.34 -0.98
CA LYS A 68 -18.09 -3.28 -0.10
C LYS A 68 -17.64 -3.36 1.35
N ARG A 69 -18.05 -2.36 2.14
CA ARG A 69 -17.97 -2.40 3.61
C ARG A 69 -18.87 -3.48 4.19
#